data_AF-A0A3G2LIS1-F1
#
_entry.id   AF-A0A3G2LIS1-F1
#
_cell.length_a   1.000
_cell.length_b   1.000
_cell.length_c   1.000
_cell.angle_alpha   90.00
_cell.angle_beta   90.00
_cell.angle_gamma   90.00
#
_symmetry.space_group_name_H-M   'P 1'
#
loop_
_entity.id
_entity.type
_entity.pdbx_description
1 polymer ?
#
loop_
_entity_poly.entity_id
_entity_poly.type
_entity_poly.pdbx_seq_one_letter_code
_entity_poly.pdbx_strand_id
1 'polypeptide(L)'
;NGVNTYLSRSKYYYVNEEKDKNWNDIIDDATNHMFLHEIARGFGIVVSQIFREPATINYPFEKGPLSPRFRGEHALRRYPSGEERCIACKLCEAICPAQAITIEAEERADGSRRTTRYDIDMTKCIYCGFCQEACPVDAIV
;
A
#
# COMPACT_ATOMS: atom_id res chain seq x y z
N ASN A 1 -45.46 34.23 9.08
CA ASN A 1 -46.21 33.13 8.43
C ASN A 1 -45.50 32.67 7.19
N GLY A 2 -44.89 31.49 7.25
CA GLY A 2 -44.52 30.69 6.07
C GLY A 2 -43.29 31.21 5.30
N VAL A 3 -42.38 30.37 4.82
CA VAL A 3 -42.42 28.93 4.63
C VAL A 3 -40.98 28.43 4.72
N ASN A 4 -40.81 27.38 5.51
CA ASN A 4 -39.63 26.54 5.54
C ASN A 4 -39.46 25.91 4.14
N THR A 5 -38.44 26.31 3.38
CA THR A 5 -38.07 25.60 2.15
C THR A 5 -36.69 24.98 2.33
N TYR A 6 -36.68 23.78 2.90
CA TYR A 6 -35.63 22.81 2.62
C TYR A 6 -35.62 22.52 1.12
N LEU A 7 -34.83 23.26 0.34
CA LEU A 7 -34.61 22.98 -1.07
C LEU A 7 -33.18 22.43 -1.25
N SER A 8 -33.12 21.11 -1.35
CA SER A 8 -32.13 20.34 -2.10
C SER A 8 -30.66 20.33 -1.60
N ARG A 9 -30.26 19.24 -0.94
CA ARG A 9 -28.85 18.77 -0.98
C ARG A 9 -28.54 18.43 -2.44
N SER A 10 -27.96 19.36 -3.20
CA SER A 10 -27.37 19.04 -4.49
C SER A 10 -26.23 18.02 -4.25
N LYS A 11 -26.28 16.89 -4.95
CA LYS A 11 -25.30 15.78 -4.83
C LYS A 11 -23.92 16.13 -5.41
N TYR A 12 -23.78 17.32 -5.98
CA TYR A 12 -22.55 17.83 -6.56
C TYR A 12 -22.44 19.32 -6.25
N TYR A 13 -21.20 19.80 -6.19
CA TYR A 13 -20.87 21.23 -6.14
C TYR A 13 -20.06 21.57 -7.39
N TYR A 14 -20.31 22.74 -7.94
CA TYR A 14 -19.50 23.27 -9.03
C TYR A 14 -18.24 23.91 -8.42
N VAL A 15 -17.07 23.52 -8.92
CA VAL A 15 -15.76 23.98 -8.38
C VAL A 15 -15.43 25.39 -8.87
N ASN A 16 -15.74 25.67 -10.14
CA ASN A 16 -15.48 26.97 -10.78
C ASN A 16 -16.82 27.54 -11.24
N GLU A 17 -17.42 28.36 -10.40
CA GLU A 17 -18.59 29.16 -10.77
C GLU A 17 -18.11 30.50 -11.34
N GLU A 18 -18.56 30.86 -12.55
CA GLU A 18 -18.21 32.14 -13.17
C GLU A 18 -18.97 33.27 -12.45
N LYS A 19 -18.23 34.19 -11.82
CA LYS A 19 -18.80 35.36 -11.15
C LYS A 19 -18.66 36.60 -12.05
N ASP A 20 -19.68 37.45 -12.05
CA ASP A 20 -19.62 38.77 -12.69
C ASP A 20 -18.52 39.61 -12.05
N LYS A 21 -17.59 40.15 -12.86
CA LYS A 21 -16.44 40.93 -12.37
C LYS A 21 -16.78 42.40 -12.27
N ASN A 22 -16.48 43.00 -11.12
CA ASN A 22 -16.52 44.46 -10.95
C ASN A 22 -15.24 45.10 -11.51
N TRP A 23 -15.25 46.42 -11.72
CA TRP A 23 -14.07 47.17 -12.19
C TRP A 23 -12.83 46.98 -11.31
N ASN A 24 -13.00 46.78 -10.00
CA ASN A 24 -11.90 46.52 -9.08
C ASN A 24 -11.27 45.14 -9.34
N ASP A 25 -12.09 44.10 -9.58
CA ASP A 25 -11.61 42.74 -9.82
C ASP A 25 -10.79 42.66 -11.13
N ILE A 26 -11.17 43.46 -12.14
CA ILE A 26 -10.44 43.54 -13.42
C ILE A 26 -9.07 44.20 -13.23
N ILE A 27 -8.99 45.23 -12.39
CA ILE A 27 -7.73 45.90 -12.07
C ILE A 27 -6.82 44.96 -11.26
N ASP A 28 -7.37 44.26 -10.27
CA ASP A 28 -6.63 43.29 -9.46
C ASP A 28 -6.09 42.14 -10.32
N ASP A 29 -6.90 41.55 -11.19
CA ASP A 29 -6.46 40.53 -12.15
C ASP A 29 -5.32 41.06 -13.05
N ALA A 30 -5.48 42.26 -13.59
CA ALA A 30 -4.45 42.87 -14.44
C ALA A 30 -3.13 43.11 -13.67
N THR A 31 -3.20 43.53 -12.40
CA THR A 31 -2.01 43.72 -11.55
C THR A 31 -1.34 42.38 -11.21
N ASN A 32 -2.14 41.35 -10.88
CA ASN A 32 -1.63 40.01 -10.59
C ASN A 32 -0.91 39.40 -11.79
N HIS A 33 -1.45 39.60 -13.00
CA HIS A 33 -0.83 39.15 -14.25
C HIS A 33 0.42 39.97 -14.63
N MET A 34 0.36 41.30 -14.52
CA MET A 34 1.48 42.18 -14.89
C MET A 34 2.69 42.02 -13.97
N PHE A 35 2.44 41.87 -12.66
CA PHE A 35 3.51 41.76 -11.65
C PHE A 35 3.82 40.32 -11.24
N LEU A 36 3.24 39.32 -11.92
CA LEU A 36 3.43 37.89 -11.64
C LEU A 36 3.26 37.55 -10.15
N HIS A 37 2.33 38.22 -9.47
CA HIS A 37 2.21 38.18 -8.02
C HIS A 37 1.91 36.76 -7.51
N GLU A 38 1.07 36.01 -8.23
CA GLU A 38 0.78 34.61 -7.93
C GLU A 38 2.01 33.69 -8.10
N ILE A 39 2.91 33.99 -9.04
CA ILE A 39 4.16 33.25 -9.20
C ILE A 39 5.09 33.54 -8.01
N ALA A 40 5.19 34.80 -7.59
CA ALA A 40 5.96 35.19 -6.41
C ALA A 40 5.41 34.53 -5.13
N ARG A 41 4.08 34.46 -4.99
CA ARG A 41 3.41 33.76 -3.89
C ARG A 41 3.75 32.26 -3.89
N GLY A 42 3.70 31.61 -5.06
CA GLY A 42 4.11 30.21 -5.21
C GLY A 42 5.60 30.00 -4.89
N PHE A 43 6.46 30.91 -5.32
CA PHE A 43 7.89 30.88 -5.03
C PHE A 43 8.18 31.01 -3.53
N GLY A 44 7.42 31.84 -2.80
CA GLY A 44 7.53 31.94 -1.34
C GLY A 44 7.32 30.60 -0.63
N ILE A 45 6.40 29.76 -1.14
CA ILE A 45 6.18 28.40 -0.61
C ILE A 45 7.40 27.51 -0.87
N VAL A 46 8.01 27.59 -2.06
CA VAL A 46 9.22 26.82 -2.41
C VAL A 46 10.38 27.23 -1.50
N VAL A 47 10.59 28.54 -1.32
CA VAL A 47 11.60 29.08 -0.39
C VAL A 47 11.36 28.56 1.04
N SER A 48 10.10 28.45 1.47
CA SER A 48 9.78 27.89 2.79
C SER A 48 10.19 26.42 2.95
N GLN A 49 10.24 25.63 1.86
CA GLN A 49 10.71 24.23 1.92
C GLN A 49 12.24 24.13 2.10
N ILE A 50 13.01 25.12 1.62
CA ILE A 50 14.48 25.13 1.77
C ILE A 50 14.89 25.17 3.24
N PHE A 51 14.10 25.86 4.08
CA PHE A 51 14.37 26.01 5.51
C PHE A 51 13.79 24.88 6.38
N ARG A 52 13.17 23.86 5.77
CA ARG A 52 12.70 22.67 6.50
C ARG A 52 13.76 21.59 6.50
N GLU A 53 13.77 20.80 7.57
CA GLU A 53 14.61 19.61 7.66
C GLU A 53 14.19 18.58 6.58
N PRO A 54 15.14 17.95 5.86
CA PRO A 54 14.82 16.96 4.85
C PRO A 54 14.27 15.67 5.48
N ALA A 55 13.19 15.14 4.91
CA ALA A 55 12.59 13.88 5.35
C ALA A 55 13.33 12.63 4.79
N THR A 56 14.66 12.66 4.79
CA THR A 56 15.51 11.56 4.28
C THR A 56 16.08 10.73 5.43
N ILE A 57 16.01 9.41 5.32
CA ILE A 57 16.67 8.48 6.25
C ILE A 57 18.06 8.08 5.74
N ASN A 58 19.01 7.82 6.63
CA ASN A 58 20.36 7.39 6.24
C ASN A 58 20.46 5.86 6.04
N TYR A 59 19.93 5.35 4.94
CA TYR A 59 20.07 3.94 4.59
C TYR A 59 21.53 3.62 4.20
N PRO A 60 22.16 2.53 4.70
CA PRO A 60 21.58 1.35 5.38
C PRO A 60 21.62 1.38 6.92
N PHE A 61 22.13 2.45 7.53
CA PHE A 61 22.29 2.56 8.99
C PHE A 61 20.96 2.79 9.71
N GLU A 62 20.07 3.56 9.08
CA GLU A 62 18.70 3.78 9.50
C GLU A 62 17.75 3.14 8.48
N LYS A 63 16.74 2.40 8.97
CA LYS A 63 15.73 1.75 8.13
C LYS A 63 14.36 2.36 8.38
N GLY A 64 13.53 2.37 7.34
CA GLY A 64 12.14 2.83 7.47
C GLY A 64 11.36 1.97 8.48
N PRO A 65 10.39 2.56 9.20
CA PRO A 65 9.56 1.82 10.14
C PRO A 65 8.70 0.80 9.39
N LEU A 66 8.81 -0.47 9.76
CA LEU A 66 8.03 -1.57 9.19
C LEU A 66 6.96 -2.01 10.18
N SER A 67 5.74 -2.23 9.67
CA SER A 67 4.69 -2.83 10.49
C SER A 67 4.99 -4.32 10.74
N PRO A 68 4.53 -4.92 11.86
CA PRO A 68 4.66 -6.35 12.09
C PRO A 68 3.96 -7.24 11.05
N ARG A 69 3.09 -6.66 10.20
CA ARG A 69 2.38 -7.32 9.11
C ARG A 69 3.07 -7.17 7.75
N PHE A 70 4.29 -6.63 7.72
CA PHE A 70 5.04 -6.51 6.49
C PHE A 70 5.27 -7.90 5.87
N ARG A 71 4.97 -8.01 4.58
CA ARG A 71 5.17 -9.24 3.80
C ARG A 71 6.52 -9.15 3.10
N GLY A 72 7.38 -10.13 3.36
CA GLY A 72 8.76 -10.16 2.86
C GLY A 72 9.12 -11.51 2.29
N GLU A 73 10.34 -11.96 2.58
CA GLU A 73 10.84 -13.26 2.15
C GLU A 73 10.09 -14.39 2.85
N HIS A 74 9.77 -15.45 2.09
CA HIS A 74 9.01 -16.58 2.59
C HIS A 74 9.90 -17.51 3.40
N ALA A 75 9.38 -18.03 4.51
CA ALA A 75 10.10 -19.00 5.34
C ALA A 75 9.18 -20.14 5.83
N LEU A 76 9.70 -21.36 5.84
CA LEU A 76 9.02 -22.49 6.49
C LEU A 76 9.37 -22.53 7.97
N ARG A 77 8.33 -22.55 8.81
CA ARG A 77 8.45 -22.65 10.26
C ARG A 77 8.44 -24.10 10.73
N ARG A 78 9.09 -24.31 11.86
CA ARG A 78 9.09 -25.58 12.62
C ARG A 78 8.21 -25.44 13.87
N TYR A 79 7.76 -26.56 14.41
CA TYR A 79 7.18 -26.65 15.75
C TYR A 79 8.28 -26.44 16.80
N PRO A 80 7.93 -26.12 18.06
CA PRO A 80 8.91 -26.04 19.14
C PRO A 80 9.69 -27.34 19.38
N SER A 81 9.15 -28.50 18.97
CA SER A 81 9.84 -29.80 18.99
C SER A 81 10.93 -29.96 17.92
N GLY A 82 11.07 -29.01 16.99
CA GLY A 82 12.00 -29.06 15.86
C GLY A 82 11.43 -29.70 14.59
N GLU A 83 10.26 -30.34 14.68
CA GLU A 83 9.54 -30.94 13.56
C GLU A 83 9.02 -29.86 12.59
N GLU A 84 9.01 -30.11 11.28
CA GLU A 84 8.42 -29.17 10.31
C GLU A 84 6.89 -29.06 10.47
N ARG A 85 6.34 -27.85 10.30
CA ARG A 85 4.90 -27.62 10.39
C ARG A 85 4.14 -28.07 9.15
N CYS A 86 4.80 -28.16 8.00
CA CYS A 86 4.15 -28.49 6.74
C CYS A 86 3.60 -29.93 6.75
N ILE A 87 2.31 -30.08 6.51
CA ILE A 87 1.60 -31.37 6.36
C ILE A 87 1.28 -31.71 4.90
N ALA A 88 1.97 -31.05 3.98
CA ALA A 88 1.83 -31.19 2.53
C ALA A 88 0.38 -31.02 2.01
N CYS A 89 -0.47 -30.21 2.68
CA CYS A 89 -1.90 -30.10 2.36
C CYS A 89 -2.21 -29.53 0.95
N LYS A 90 -1.22 -28.90 0.30
CA LYS A 90 -1.34 -28.26 -1.03
C LYS A 90 -2.34 -27.09 -1.13
N LEU A 91 -2.89 -26.60 -0.02
CA LEU A 91 -3.75 -25.42 -0.03
C LEU A 91 -3.00 -24.17 -0.50
N CYS A 92 -1.75 -23.99 -0.05
CA CYS A 92 -0.91 -22.85 -0.42
C CYS A 92 -0.59 -22.83 -1.92
N GLU A 93 -0.44 -23.99 -2.55
CA GLU A 93 -0.23 -24.14 -3.99
C GLU A 93 -1.50 -23.78 -4.77
N ALA A 94 -2.66 -24.24 -4.30
CA ALA A 94 -3.95 -23.95 -4.93
C ALA A 94 -4.36 -22.47 -4.85
N ILE A 95 -4.09 -21.80 -3.72
CA ILE A 95 -4.47 -20.39 -3.53
C ILE A 95 -3.49 -19.41 -4.17
N CYS A 96 -2.29 -19.86 -4.55
CA CYS A 96 -1.25 -18.98 -5.06
C CYS A 96 -1.68 -18.40 -6.43
N PRO A 97 -1.94 -17.08 -6.53
CA PRO A 97 -2.49 -16.49 -7.75
C PRO A 97 -1.53 -16.56 -8.94
N ALA A 98 -0.22 -16.55 -8.69
CA ALA A 98 0.82 -16.66 -9.71
C ALA A 98 1.36 -18.09 -9.89
N GLN A 99 0.77 -19.09 -9.21
CA GLN A 99 1.22 -20.49 -9.24
C GLN A 99 2.75 -20.65 -9.07
N ALA A 100 3.32 -19.90 -8.12
CA ALA A 100 4.76 -19.86 -7.85
C ALA A 100 5.26 -21.03 -7.00
N ILE A 101 4.35 -21.74 -6.33
CA ILE A 101 4.67 -22.82 -5.40
C ILE A 101 4.44 -24.16 -6.09
N THR A 102 5.37 -25.11 -5.94
CA THR A 102 5.19 -26.49 -6.38
C THR A 102 5.45 -27.46 -5.24
N ILE A 103 4.49 -28.35 -4.96
CA ILE A 103 4.53 -29.24 -3.80
C ILE A 103 4.38 -30.70 -4.21
N GLU A 104 5.35 -31.53 -3.84
CA GLU A 104 5.28 -32.99 -3.92
C GLU A 104 5.23 -33.58 -2.50
N ALA A 105 4.34 -34.55 -2.30
CA ALA A 105 4.01 -35.10 -0.99
C ALA A 105 4.26 -36.60 -0.99
N GLU A 106 5.01 -37.09 0.00
CA GLU A 106 5.23 -38.52 0.23
C GLU A 106 5.06 -38.84 1.72
N GLU A 107 4.81 -40.12 2.01
CA GLU A 107 4.76 -40.60 3.38
C GLU A 107 6.18 -40.85 3.88
N ARG A 108 6.52 -40.25 5.03
CA ARG A 108 7.79 -40.51 5.71
C ARG A 108 7.74 -41.88 6.39
N ALA A 109 8.91 -42.43 6.73
CA ALA A 109 9.04 -43.70 7.47
C ALA A 109 8.20 -43.76 8.76
N ASP A 110 7.93 -42.61 9.38
CA ASP A 110 7.11 -42.49 10.60
C ASP A 110 5.58 -42.52 10.32
N GLY A 111 5.16 -42.72 9.07
CA GLY A 111 3.76 -42.68 8.62
C GLY A 111 3.16 -41.27 8.55
N SER A 112 3.95 -40.23 8.83
CA SER A 112 3.52 -38.84 8.68
C SER A 112 3.68 -38.35 7.24
N ARG A 113 2.71 -37.56 6.76
CA ARG A 113 2.71 -37.04 5.39
C ARG A 113 3.51 -35.74 5.31
N ARG A 114 4.60 -35.74 4.53
CA ARG A 114 5.56 -34.63 4.44
C ARG A 114 5.84 -34.25 3.00
N THR A 115 6.46 -33.08 2.83
CA THR A 115 6.86 -32.60 1.50
C THR A 115 8.25 -33.11 1.16
N THR A 116 8.40 -33.77 0.01
CA THR A 116 9.73 -34.14 -0.53
C THR A 116 10.32 -32.99 -1.32
N ARG A 117 9.46 -32.30 -2.07
CA ARG A 117 9.79 -31.10 -2.83
C ARG A 117 8.84 -29.97 -2.43
N TYR A 118 9.43 -28.87 -1.99
CA TYR A 118 8.71 -27.63 -1.70
C TYR A 118 9.54 -26.48 -2.25
N ASP A 119 9.19 -26.03 -3.46
CA ASP A 119 9.91 -24.96 -4.14
C ASP A 119 8.99 -23.76 -4.33
N ILE A 120 9.53 -22.57 -4.07
CA ILE A 120 8.87 -21.28 -4.34
C ILE A 120 9.72 -20.50 -5.33
N ASP A 121 9.14 -20.21 -6.49
CA ASP A 121 9.76 -19.35 -7.48
C ASP A 121 9.52 -17.87 -7.10
N MET A 122 10.53 -17.24 -6.51
CA MET A 122 10.47 -15.83 -6.10
C MET A 122 10.32 -14.86 -7.29
N THR A 123 10.60 -15.31 -8.52
CA THR A 123 10.40 -14.49 -9.73
C THR A 123 8.94 -14.45 -10.17
N LYS A 124 8.17 -15.50 -9.86
CA LYS A 124 6.72 -15.55 -10.10
C LYS A 124 5.91 -15.00 -8.93
N CYS A 125 6.45 -15.09 -7.72
CA CYS A 125 5.77 -14.66 -6.51
C CYS A 125 5.43 -13.15 -6.53
N ILE A 126 4.18 -12.81 -6.18
CA ILE A 126 3.69 -11.41 -6.11
C ILE A 126 3.61 -10.87 -4.67
N TYR A 127 4.10 -11.61 -3.68
CA TYR A 127 4.13 -11.19 -2.26
C TYR A 127 2.75 -10.78 -1.68
N CYS A 128 1.68 -11.45 -2.12
CA CYS A 128 0.32 -11.17 -1.63
C CYS A 128 0.05 -11.67 -0.21
N GLY A 129 0.76 -12.71 0.24
CA GLY A 129 0.58 -13.31 1.58
C GLY A 129 -0.59 -14.30 1.69
N PHE A 130 -1.26 -14.67 0.60
CA PHE A 130 -2.36 -15.64 0.66
C PHE A 130 -1.91 -17.02 1.14
N CYS A 131 -0.67 -17.41 0.85
CA CYS A 131 -0.08 -18.65 1.35
C CYS A 131 0.05 -18.67 2.89
N GLN A 132 0.31 -17.51 3.51
CA GLN A 132 0.38 -17.37 4.97
C GLN A 132 -1.00 -17.57 5.61
N GLU A 133 -2.03 -16.94 5.04
CA GLU A 133 -3.39 -17.00 5.59
C GLU A 133 -4.11 -18.32 5.30
N ALA A 134 -3.83 -18.95 4.16
CA ALA A 134 -4.46 -20.21 3.76
C ALA A 134 -3.86 -21.44 4.45
N CYS A 135 -2.68 -21.31 5.07
CA CYS A 135 -2.03 -22.46 5.69
C CYS A 135 -2.72 -22.84 7.00
N PRO A 136 -3.31 -24.04 7.14
CA PRO A 136 -4.08 -24.42 8.34
C PRO A 136 -3.21 -24.63 9.60
N VAL A 137 -1.89 -24.71 9.44
CA VAL A 137 -0.91 -25.04 10.49
C VAL A 137 0.19 -23.99 10.63
N ASP A 138 0.05 -22.84 9.96
CA ASP A 138 1.05 -21.76 9.91
C ASP A 138 2.47 -22.24 9.57
N ALA A 139 2.58 -23.09 8.54
CA ALA A 139 3.85 -23.64 8.08
C ALA A 139 4.66 -22.66 7.25
N ILE A 140 4.03 -21.93 6.32
CA ILE A 140 4.68 -20.91 5.49
C ILE A 140 4.29 -19.52 6.02
N VAL A 141 5.27 -18.62 6.12
CA VAL A 141 5.08 -17.20 6.44
C VAL A 141 5.86 -16.31 5.50
#